data_AF-A0A817RIY2-F1
#
_entry.id   AF-A0A817RIY2-F1
#
_cell.length_a   1.000
_cell.length_b   1.000
_cell.length_c   1.000
_cell.angle_alpha   90.00
_cell.angle_beta   90.00
_cell.angle_gamma   90.00
#
_symmetry.space_group_name_H-M   'P 1'
#
loop_
_entity.id
_entity.type
_entity.pdbx_description
1 polymer ?
#
loop_
_entity_poly.entity_id
_entity_poly.type
_entity_poly.pdbx_seq_one_letter_code
_entity_poly.pdbx_strand_id
1 'polypeptide(L)'
;MEHDRLWGDNPAVKEAMRRLRISEPEVWDERSFRISRAINFDIKRMFLPKDEWSQYENDVPYLQPYLTEIEREQNEEGYWKKVFG
;
A
#
# COMPACT_ATOMS: atom_id res chain seq x y z
N MET A 1 -4.74 8.48 0.25
CA MET A 1 -5.47 7.20 0.22
C MET A 1 -5.16 6.43 1.48
N GLU A 2 -6.06 5.55 1.93
CA GLU A 2 -5.85 4.80 3.18
C GLU A 2 -4.58 3.93 3.13
N HIS A 3 -4.32 3.31 1.99
CA HIS A 3 -3.14 2.48 1.77
C HIS A 3 -1.80 3.23 1.78
N ASP A 4 -1.80 4.56 1.68
CA ASP A 4 -0.57 5.35 1.82
C ASP A 4 -0.05 5.31 3.27
N ARG A 5 -0.93 5.01 4.25
CA ARG A 5 -0.63 4.93 5.69
C ARG A 5 -0.10 3.57 6.15
N LEU A 6 -0.17 2.54 5.32
CA LEU A 6 0.28 1.20 5.69
C LEU A 6 1.79 1.19 5.94
N TRP A 7 2.17 0.67 7.11
CA TRP A 7 3.54 0.70 7.61
C TRP A 7 4.34 -0.51 7.13
N GLY A 8 5.58 -0.28 6.69
CA GLY A 8 6.45 -1.28 6.05
C GLY A 8 7.07 -2.34 6.98
N ASP A 9 6.78 -2.30 8.29
CA ASP A 9 7.27 -3.29 9.26
C ASP A 9 6.48 -4.59 9.20
N ASN A 10 5.24 -4.56 8.71
CA ASN A 10 4.49 -5.79 8.46
C ASN A 10 5.12 -6.50 7.23
N PRO A 11 5.61 -7.75 7.37
CA PRO A 11 6.24 -8.48 6.27
C PRO A 11 5.36 -8.63 5.03
N ALA A 12 4.04 -8.82 5.21
CA ALA A 12 3.09 -8.92 4.11
C ALA A 12 2.95 -7.58 3.38
N VAL A 13 2.91 -6.47 4.11
CA VAL A 13 2.87 -5.12 3.51
C VAL A 13 4.16 -4.83 2.74
N LYS A 14 5.32 -5.20 3.29
CA LYS A 14 6.61 -5.01 2.64
C LYS A 14 6.71 -5.80 1.33
N GLU A 15 6.26 -7.04 1.32
CA GLU A 15 6.22 -7.88 0.12
C GLU A 15 5.18 -7.37 -0.88
N ALA A 16 4.00 -6.95 -0.42
CA ALA A 16 2.99 -6.33 -1.27
C ALA A 16 3.51 -5.06 -1.95
N MET A 17 4.23 -4.20 -1.23
CA MET A 17 4.88 -3.01 -1.81
C MET A 17 5.96 -3.39 -2.84
N ARG A 18 6.72 -4.47 -2.58
CA ARG A 18 7.72 -4.98 -3.54
C ARG A 18 7.05 -5.46 -4.84
N ARG A 19 5.96 -6.22 -4.73
CA ARG A 19 5.17 -6.70 -5.88
C ARG A 19 4.56 -5.53 -6.65
N LEU A 20 3.92 -4.58 -5.97
CA LEU A 20 3.34 -3.37 -6.55
C LEU A 20 4.39 -2.61 -7.38
N ARG A 21 5.57 -2.34 -6.82
CA ARG A 21 6.64 -1.59 -7.51
C ARG A 21 7.09 -2.24 -8.83
N ILE A 22 6.99 -3.57 -8.93
CA ILE A 22 7.42 -4.32 -10.13
C ILE A 22 6.30 -4.43 -11.17
N SER A 23 5.06 -4.60 -10.70
CA SER A 23 3.90 -4.88 -11.56
C SER A 23 3.18 -3.62 -12.03
N GLU A 24 3.09 -2.59 -11.18
CA GLU A 24 2.36 -1.34 -11.44
C GLU A 24 3.23 -0.13 -11.03
N PRO A 25 4.31 0.16 -11.78
CA PRO A 25 5.26 1.22 -11.43
C PRO A 25 4.61 2.61 -11.40
N GLU A 26 3.61 2.89 -12.23
CA GLU A 26 2.89 4.16 -12.23
C GLU A 26 2.13 4.39 -10.92
N VAL A 27 1.47 3.35 -10.40
CA VAL A 27 0.76 3.41 -9.10
C VAL A 27 1.75 3.63 -7.95
N TRP A 28 2.93 3.02 -8.04
CA TRP A 28 4.02 3.24 -7.09
C TRP A 28 4.53 4.69 -7.10
N ASP A 29 4.69 5.28 -8.29
CA ASP A 29 5.15 6.66 -8.44
C ASP A 29 4.09 7.66 -7.95
N GLU A 30 2.82 7.43 -8.25
CA GLU A 30 1.70 8.23 -7.72
C GLU A 30 1.65 8.19 -6.19
N ARG A 31 1.82 7.00 -5.59
CA ARG A 31 1.96 6.84 -4.13
C ARG A 31 3.12 7.67 -3.59
N SER A 32 4.27 7.57 -4.23
CA SER A 32 5.48 8.29 -3.82
C SER A 32 5.28 9.81 -3.87
N PHE A 33 4.57 10.29 -4.90
CA PHE A 33 4.19 11.69 -5.03
C PHE A 33 3.24 12.14 -3.90
N ARG A 34 2.18 11.38 -3.61
CA ARG A 34 1.23 11.70 -2.53
C ARG A 34 1.92 11.80 -1.17
N ILE A 35 2.82 10.87 -0.86
CA ILE A 35 3.57 10.87 0.40
C ILE A 35 4.52 12.07 0.47
N SER A 36 5.28 12.32 -0.60
CA SER A 36 6.23 13.45 -0.67
C SER A 36 5.51 14.79 -0.52
N ARG A 37 4.33 14.92 -1.15
CA ARG A 37 3.46 16.08 -1.03
C ARG A 37 2.97 16.24 0.41
N ALA A 38 2.45 15.19 1.04
CA ALA A 38 1.99 15.24 2.43
C ALA A 38 3.09 15.72 3.38
N ILE A 39 4.30 15.17 3.24
CA ILE A 39 5.48 15.58 4.02
C ILE A 39 5.82 17.06 3.77
N ASN A 40 5.77 17.52 2.51
CA ASN A 40 6.07 18.92 2.20
C ASN A 40 5.11 19.91 2.88
N PHE A 41 3.81 19.60 2.89
CA PHE A 41 2.80 20.40 3.56
C PHE A 41 2.94 20.37 5.09
N ASP A 42 3.27 19.21 5.65
CA ASP A 42 3.54 19.06 7.09
C ASP A 42 4.75 19.88 7.54
N ILE A 43 5.86 19.81 6.79
CA ILE A 43 7.07 20.63 7.04
C ILE A 43 6.74 22.12 7.03
N LYS A 44 5.89 22.56 6.09
CA LYS A 44 5.46 23.97 5.98
C LYS A 44 4.41 24.36 7.01
N ARG A 45 3.88 23.41 7.79
CA ARG A 45 2.73 23.60 8.69
C ARG A 45 1.53 24.21 7.97
N MET A 46 1.33 23.80 6.72
CA MET A 46 0.23 24.25 5.87
C MET A 46 -0.73 23.10 5.59
N PHE A 47 -2.01 23.42 5.49
CA PHE A 47 -3.00 22.48 5.01
C PHE A 47 -3.08 22.49 3.49
N LEU A 48 -3.46 21.35 2.92
CA LEU A 48 -3.78 21.24 1.51
C LEU A 48 -5.07 22.04 1.20
N PRO A 49 -5.10 22.86 0.12
CA PRO A 49 -6.33 23.47 -0.37
C PRO A 49 -7.45 22.44 -0.54
N LYS A 50 -8.69 22.81 -0.21
CA LYS A 50 -9.84 21.89 -0.23
C LYS A 50 -10.11 21.27 -1.59
N ASP A 51 -9.85 22.02 -2.65
CA ASP A 51 -10.09 21.58 -4.03
C ASP A 51 -9.13 20.45 -4.47
N GLU A 52 -8.03 20.27 -3.73
CA GLU A 52 -7.01 19.25 -3.99
C GLU A 52 -7.16 18.03 -3.07
N TRP A 53 -8.19 18.01 -2.22
CA TRP A 53 -8.45 16.86 -1.36
C TRP A 53 -8.83 15.64 -2.20
N SER A 54 -8.29 14.50 -1.81
CA SER A 54 -8.68 13.23 -2.44
C SER A 54 -10.18 13.03 -2.27
N GLN A 55 -10.86 12.84 -3.40
CA GLN A 55 -12.26 12.46 -3.41
C GLN A 55 -12.41 11.00 -2.98
N TYR A 56 -13.55 10.65 -2.39
CA TYR A 56 -13.81 9.30 -1.88
C TYR A 56 -13.76 8.25 -3.00
N GLU A 57 -14.25 8.62 -4.17
CA GLU A 57 -14.29 7.80 -5.38
C GLU A 57 -12.89 7.39 -5.87
N ASN A 58 -11.86 8.18 -5.51
CA ASN A 58 -10.47 7.95 -5.90
C ASN A 58 -9.66 7.20 -4.82
N ASP A 59 -10.26 6.84 -3.68
CA ASP A 59 -9.58 6.07 -2.62
C ASP A 59 -9.62 4.57 -2.94
N VAL A 60 -8.81 4.16 -3.91
CA VAL A 60 -8.74 2.78 -4.38
C VAL A 60 -7.79 1.96 -3.50
N PRO A 61 -8.20 0.78 -3.01
CA PRO A 61 -7.35 -0.08 -2.19
C PRO A 61 -6.30 -0.84 -3.04
N TYR A 62 -5.35 -0.11 -3.64
CA TYR A 62 -4.37 -0.63 -4.61
C TYR A 62 -3.41 -1.72 -4.08
N LEU A 63 -3.18 -1.83 -2.77
CA LEU A 63 -2.37 -2.89 -2.15
C LEU A 63 -3.17 -4.18 -1.85
N GLN A 64 -4.50 -4.11 -1.87
CA GLN A 64 -5.37 -5.22 -1.47
C GLN A 64 -5.18 -6.49 -2.32
N PRO A 65 -5.03 -6.42 -3.66
CA PRO A 65 -4.82 -7.62 -4.47
C PRO A 65 -3.57 -8.40 -4.04
N TYR A 66 -2.47 -7.69 -3.78
CA TYR A 66 -1.21 -8.28 -3.35
C TYR A 66 -1.27 -8.84 -1.93
N LEU A 67 -1.92 -8.13 -1.00
CA LEU A 67 -2.09 -8.61 0.38
C LEU A 67 -2.91 -9.90 0.42
N THR A 68 -4.00 -9.94 -0.36
CA THR A 68 -4.88 -11.12 -0.46
C THR A 68 -4.14 -12.33 -1.02
N GLU A 69 -3.29 -12.11 -2.03
CA GLU A 69 -2.46 -13.16 -2.61
C GLU A 69 -1.45 -13.72 -1.61
N ILE A 70 -0.74 -12.85 -0.89
CA ILE A 70 0.25 -13.24 0.13
C ILE A 70 -0.40 -14.02 1.27
N GLU A 71 -1.56 -13.58 1.76
CA GLU A 71 -2.31 -14.30 2.79
C GLU A 71 -2.73 -15.69 2.33
N ARG A 72 -3.15 -15.84 1.06
CA ARG A 72 -3.48 -17.14 0.48
C ARG A 72 -2.25 -18.06 0.45
N GLU A 73 -1.11 -17.58 -0.05
CA GLU A 73 0.15 -18.33 -0.09
C GLU A 73 0.56 -18.81 1.31
N GLN A 74 0.50 -17.93 2.32
CA GLN A 74 0.84 -18.25 3.70
C GLN A 74 -0.09 -19.31 4.32
N ASN A 75 -1.40 -19.23 4.02
CA ASN A 75 -2.37 -20.21 4.48
C ASN A 75 -2.15 -21.58 3.83
N GLU A 76 -1.84 -21.62 2.54
CA GLU A 76 -1.51 -22.85 1.82
C GLU A 76 -0.24 -23.50 2.38
N GLU A 77 0.83 -22.72 2.61
CA GLU A 77 2.06 -23.22 3.24
C GLU A 77 1.79 -23.79 4.65
N GLY A 78 0.98 -23.09 5.45
CA GLY A 78 0.59 -23.54 6.78
C GLY A 78 -0.20 -24.84 6.76
N TYR A 79 -1.13 -24.97 5.81
CA TYR A 79 -1.90 -26.20 5.58
C TYR A 79 -0.97 -27.36 5.21
N TRP A 80 -0.09 -27.18 4.22
CA TRP A 80 0.81 -28.25 3.79
C TRP A 80 1.81 -28.68 4.88
N LYS A 81 2.32 -27.73 5.67
CA LYS A 81 3.15 -28.03 6.85
C LYS A 81 2.39 -28.85 7.89
N LYS A 82 1.10 -28.61 8.08
CA LYS A 82 0.26 -29.40 9.01
C LYS A 82 -0.06 -30.79 8.48
N VAL A 83 -0.21 -30.93 7.17
CA VAL A 83 -0.59 -32.20 6.52
C VAL A 83 0.60 -33.15 6.38
N PHE A 84 1.81 -32.61 6.16
CA PHE A 84 3.01 -33.39 5.83
C PHE A 84 4.21 -33.21 6.77
N GLY A 85 4.16 -32.27 7.71
CA GLY A 85 5.18 -32.07 8.74
C GLY A 85 4.82 -32.76 10.04
#